data_AF-A0A4D8PJ68-F1
#
_entry.id   AF-A0A4D8PJ68-F1
#
_cell.length_a   1.000
_cell.length_b   1.000
_cell.length_c   1.000
_cell.angle_alpha   90.00
_cell.angle_beta   90.00
_cell.angle_gamma   90.00
#
_symmetry.space_group_name_H-M   'P 1'
#
loop_
_entity.id
_entity.type
_entity.pdbx_description
1 polymer ?
#
loop_
_entity_poly.entity_id
_entity_poly.type
_entity_poly.pdbx_seq_one_letter_code
_entity_poly.pdbx_strand_id
1 'polypeptide(L)'
;MSEFRIPGVGESGDGIGDGRSTFDDDFPAPAMETADWSTGGTDDPLFIRALDSGYRWGTPLDGTAAAPYTLTYGWVVDAGSRFAPGFRPLNDVEKAMALRAMGEWSAVANIAFVESAAPMTANLQFHMSQLDSYGAAGMAYYPNPAGSYIYLDPESAGYRTYVHEIGHALGLKHPGDYNGGGSGAPPFLPPSEDNRINTVMSYHGAWLGGLGIYDVAAIQNLYGPNPAVRAGDDLYVLTPDAPGRYLWDGGGNDTLSAAGADLPVTIDLTGGWGWFSAQASSILAPNQFFIGHGTRIESVIGGSAGDRLTGSAFADTLGAGRVTTRSPAEPVTIFWTAARAPIS
;
A
#
# COMPACT_ATOMS: atom_id res chain seq x y z
N MET A 1 7.95 -42.29 7.06
CA MET A 1 7.57 -41.32 6.03
C MET A 1 6.10 -41.04 6.24
N SER A 2 5.76 -39.95 6.92
CA SER A 2 4.36 -39.52 7.08
C SER A 2 4.06 -38.52 5.97
N GLU A 3 2.85 -38.62 5.44
CA GLU A 3 2.46 -37.92 4.22
C GLU A 3 2.33 -36.41 4.43
N PHE A 4 2.65 -35.70 3.36
CA PHE A 4 2.18 -34.37 3.00
C PHE A 4 0.77 -34.06 3.55
N ARG A 5 0.66 -33.00 4.36
CA ARG A 5 -0.62 -32.36 4.66
C ARG A 5 -0.68 -31.05 3.90
N ILE A 6 -1.49 -31.02 2.83
CA ILE A 6 -2.01 -29.75 2.29
C ILE A 6 -2.72 -29.04 3.45
N PRO A 7 -2.52 -27.72 3.63
CA PRO A 7 -3.35 -26.89 4.49
C PRO A 7 -4.85 -27.20 4.35
N GLY A 8 -5.58 -27.13 5.46
CA GLY A 8 -7.02 -27.36 5.42
C GLY A 8 -7.77 -26.18 4.80
N VAL A 9 -9.04 -26.39 4.44
CA VAL A 9 -9.97 -25.32 4.06
C VAL A 9 -9.95 -24.23 5.15
N GLY A 10 -9.44 -23.04 4.82
CA GLY A 10 -9.26 -21.92 5.77
C GLY A 10 -7.84 -21.36 5.93
N GLU A 11 -6.82 -21.91 5.24
CA GLU A 11 -5.45 -21.37 5.22
C GLU A 11 -5.15 -20.68 3.87
N SER A 12 -5.34 -19.36 3.80
CA SER A 12 -5.15 -18.53 2.60
C SER A 12 -3.74 -17.92 2.53
N GLY A 13 -2.94 -18.37 1.57
CA GLY A 13 -1.62 -17.82 1.27
C GLY A 13 -1.34 -17.78 -0.23
N ASP A 14 -0.26 -17.13 -0.64
CA ASP A 14 0.21 -17.11 -2.03
C ASP A 14 0.52 -18.50 -2.59
N GLY A 15 1.00 -19.42 -1.75
CA GLY A 15 1.18 -20.85 -2.03
C GLY A 15 2.38 -21.21 -2.91
N ILE A 16 2.85 -20.31 -3.79
CA ILE A 16 4.03 -20.47 -4.65
C ILE A 16 4.69 -19.11 -4.87
N GLY A 17 6.02 -19.04 -4.73
CA GLY A 17 6.73 -17.79 -4.42
C GLY A 17 7.45 -17.04 -5.54
N ASP A 18 8.20 -16.00 -5.18
CA ASP A 18 8.81 -15.10 -6.17
C ASP A 18 9.89 -15.80 -7.04
N GLY A 19 9.59 -15.96 -8.32
CA GLY A 19 10.34 -16.84 -9.22
C GLY A 19 11.80 -16.43 -9.44
N ARG A 20 12.71 -17.41 -9.34
CA ARG A 20 14.12 -17.27 -9.78
C ARG A 20 14.16 -17.09 -11.31
N SER A 21 14.49 -15.89 -11.76
CA SER A 21 14.28 -15.51 -13.17
C SER A 21 15.28 -16.12 -14.17
N THR A 22 14.91 -17.23 -14.84
CA THR A 22 15.34 -17.58 -16.21
C THR A 22 14.38 -18.58 -16.89
N PHE A 23 13.51 -18.09 -17.79
CA PHE A 23 12.77 -18.79 -18.87
C PHE A 23 11.85 -20.00 -18.54
N ASP A 24 10.89 -20.23 -19.45
CA ASP A 24 9.71 -21.10 -19.33
C ASP A 24 9.98 -22.59 -19.04
N ASP A 25 9.03 -23.25 -18.35
CA ASP A 25 8.41 -24.53 -18.78
C ASP A 25 7.14 -24.85 -17.97
N ASP A 26 6.09 -25.36 -18.63
CA ASP A 26 4.73 -25.61 -18.12
C ASP A 26 4.59 -26.89 -17.25
N PHE A 27 3.93 -26.78 -16.07
CA PHE A 27 3.24 -27.92 -15.43
C PHE A 27 2.00 -27.47 -14.62
N PRO A 28 0.83 -28.14 -14.75
CA PRO A 28 -0.41 -27.69 -14.10
C PRO A 28 -0.62 -28.26 -12.69
N ALA A 29 -1.03 -27.40 -11.75
CA ALA A 29 -1.52 -27.76 -10.41
C ALA A 29 -2.87 -27.04 -10.12
N PRO A 30 -3.72 -27.54 -9.20
CA PRO A 30 -5.16 -27.32 -9.29
C PRO A 30 -5.67 -25.98 -8.72
N ALA A 31 -6.73 -25.46 -9.35
CA ALA A 31 -7.39 -24.21 -8.98
C ALA A 31 -8.48 -24.38 -7.90
N MET A 32 -8.48 -23.46 -6.93
CA MET A 32 -9.59 -22.92 -6.11
C MET A 32 -9.04 -21.59 -5.53
N GLU A 33 -9.82 -20.55 -5.19
CA GLU A 33 -11.22 -20.50 -4.78
C GLU A 33 -11.89 -19.16 -5.19
N THR A 34 -13.18 -18.97 -4.88
CA THR A 34 -13.99 -17.76 -5.16
C THR A 34 -14.03 -16.77 -4.00
N ALA A 35 -14.11 -15.46 -4.28
CA ALA A 35 -14.25 -14.40 -3.26
C ALA A 35 -15.36 -13.38 -3.61
N ASP A 36 -16.13 -12.96 -2.59
CA ASP A 36 -17.28 -12.03 -2.60
C ASP A 36 -17.61 -11.73 -1.09
N TRP A 37 -17.99 -10.55 -0.58
CA TRP A 37 -18.31 -9.21 -1.12
C TRP A 37 -17.64 -8.09 -0.28
N SER A 38 -17.81 -6.83 -0.69
CA SER A 38 -17.16 -5.62 -0.15
C SER A 38 -17.81 -4.97 1.09
N THR A 39 -17.22 -3.87 1.59
CA THR A 39 -17.92 -2.57 1.71
C THR A 39 -16.92 -1.40 1.89
N GLY A 40 -17.07 -0.35 1.07
CA GLY A 40 -16.27 0.89 1.07
C GLY A 40 -16.77 1.81 -0.04
N GLY A 41 -16.83 3.12 0.18
CA GLY A 41 -17.56 4.06 -0.70
C GLY A 41 -16.96 4.23 -2.10
N THR A 42 -17.75 3.93 -3.14
CA THR A 42 -17.44 4.21 -4.55
C THR A 42 -16.05 3.77 -5.02
N ASP A 43 -15.75 2.47 -4.87
CA ASP A 43 -14.64 1.75 -5.51
C ASP A 43 -13.27 2.45 -5.45
N ASP A 44 -12.44 2.06 -4.48
CA ASP A 44 -11.01 2.41 -4.42
C ASP A 44 -10.36 2.32 -5.81
N PRO A 45 -9.44 3.24 -6.16
CA PRO A 45 -8.86 3.27 -7.49
C PRO A 45 -8.14 1.95 -7.80
N LEU A 46 -8.04 1.61 -9.09
CA LEU A 46 -7.47 0.33 -9.54
C LEU A 46 -6.08 0.06 -8.95
N PHE A 47 -5.26 1.10 -8.78
CA PHE A 47 -3.91 0.98 -8.22
C PHE A 47 -3.86 0.66 -6.71
N ILE A 48 -4.98 0.72 -6.00
CA ILE A 48 -5.12 0.21 -4.63
C ILE A 48 -5.75 -1.19 -4.68
N ARG A 49 -6.89 -1.35 -5.36
CA ARG A 49 -7.60 -2.64 -5.43
C ARG A 49 -6.82 -3.77 -6.10
N ALA A 50 -5.90 -3.46 -7.02
CA ALA A 50 -5.05 -4.47 -7.64
C ALA A 50 -4.03 -5.08 -6.66
N LEU A 51 -3.77 -4.43 -5.51
CA LEU A 51 -2.89 -4.92 -4.46
C LEU A 51 -3.64 -5.38 -3.21
N ASP A 52 -4.94 -5.11 -3.05
CA ASP A 52 -5.71 -5.62 -1.90
C ASP A 52 -5.98 -7.13 -2.04
N SER A 53 -5.56 -7.93 -1.05
CA SER A 53 -5.86 -9.37 -0.98
C SER A 53 -7.21 -9.69 -0.32
N GLY A 54 -7.84 -8.71 0.34
CA GLY A 54 -8.99 -8.90 1.23
C GLY A 54 -8.63 -9.32 2.67
N TYR A 55 -7.36 -9.66 2.93
CA TYR A 55 -6.86 -10.08 4.25
C TYR A 55 -6.04 -8.96 4.91
N ARG A 56 -6.29 -8.70 6.19
CA ARG A 56 -5.58 -7.67 6.98
C ARG A 56 -5.57 -8.01 8.47
N TRP A 57 -4.65 -7.40 9.22
CA TRP A 57 -4.58 -7.54 10.67
C TRP A 57 -5.46 -6.50 11.40
N GLY A 58 -5.97 -6.88 12.57
CA GLY A 58 -6.56 -5.94 13.53
C GLY A 58 -7.97 -5.44 13.24
N THR A 59 -8.41 -4.46 14.04
CA THR A 59 -9.68 -3.72 13.92
C THR A 59 -9.49 -2.29 14.45
N PRO A 60 -10.22 -1.27 13.95
CA PRO A 60 -11.21 -1.33 12.87
C PRO A 60 -10.58 -1.58 11.50
N LEU A 61 -11.28 -2.32 10.65
CA LEU A 61 -10.71 -2.77 9.37
C LEU A 61 -10.41 -1.62 8.38
N ASP A 62 -11.02 -0.46 8.57
CA ASP A 62 -10.94 0.73 7.71
C ASP A 62 -9.67 1.60 7.91
N GLY A 63 -8.68 1.11 8.66
CA GLY A 63 -7.42 1.84 8.89
C GLY A 63 -7.55 3.06 9.83
N THR A 64 -8.73 3.36 10.37
CA THR A 64 -8.97 4.58 11.19
C THR A 64 -8.41 4.53 12.62
N ALA A 65 -7.52 3.60 12.93
CA ALA A 65 -6.96 3.45 14.27
C ALA A 65 -6.05 4.63 14.64
N ALA A 66 -6.39 5.34 15.72
CA ALA A 66 -5.58 6.46 16.24
C ALA A 66 -4.26 6.02 16.90
N ALA A 67 -4.05 4.71 17.11
CA ALA A 67 -2.82 4.13 17.64
C ALA A 67 -2.28 3.08 16.65
N PRO A 68 -0.95 2.86 16.56
CA PRO A 68 -0.38 1.91 15.62
C PRO A 68 -0.88 0.48 15.79
N TYR A 69 -1.14 -0.19 14.67
CA TYR A 69 -1.35 -1.63 14.62
C TYR A 69 -0.09 -2.34 15.11
N THR A 70 -0.14 -2.80 16.36
CA THR A 70 0.99 -3.50 16.98
C THR A 70 1.00 -4.95 16.53
N LEU A 71 1.88 -5.27 15.58
CA LEU A 71 2.06 -6.61 15.04
C LEU A 71 3.28 -7.26 15.68
N THR A 72 3.08 -8.47 16.18
CA THR A 72 4.18 -9.26 16.74
C THR A 72 4.94 -9.99 15.63
N TYR A 73 6.27 -10.01 15.70
CA TYR A 73 7.10 -10.86 14.83
C TYR A 73 7.86 -11.92 15.62
N GLY A 74 8.22 -13.02 14.97
CA GLY A 74 8.91 -14.14 15.60
C GLY A 74 9.97 -14.75 14.69
N TRP A 75 11.16 -14.98 15.25
CA TRP A 75 12.21 -15.78 14.63
C TRP A 75 11.95 -17.25 14.94
N VAL A 76 11.56 -18.04 13.93
CA VAL A 76 11.25 -19.46 14.16
C VAL A 76 12.54 -20.25 14.40
N VAL A 77 12.54 -21.06 15.46
CA VAL A 77 13.71 -21.81 15.95
C VAL A 77 13.64 -23.31 15.67
N ASP A 78 12.45 -23.85 15.43
CA ASP A 78 12.20 -25.21 14.97
C ASP A 78 11.02 -25.20 13.99
N ALA A 79 10.98 -26.15 13.04
CA ALA A 79 9.89 -26.21 12.06
C ALA A 79 8.53 -26.64 12.65
N GLY A 80 8.49 -27.13 13.90
CA GLY A 80 7.31 -27.73 14.51
C GLY A 80 6.72 -28.85 13.66
N SER A 81 5.39 -28.81 13.49
CA SER A 81 4.66 -29.67 12.54
C SER A 81 4.48 -29.03 11.16
N ARG A 82 5.14 -27.90 10.86
CA ARG A 82 5.04 -27.19 9.58
C ARG A 82 6.10 -27.73 8.63
N PHE A 83 5.74 -27.88 7.35
CA PHE A 83 6.67 -28.39 6.35
C PHE A 83 7.61 -27.28 5.88
N ALA A 84 8.91 -27.49 6.08
CA ALA A 84 9.96 -26.57 5.72
C ALA A 84 11.21 -27.38 5.30
N PRO A 85 11.39 -27.68 4.00
CA PRO A 85 12.58 -28.37 3.51
C PRO A 85 13.85 -27.63 3.95
N GLY A 86 14.87 -28.36 4.41
CA GLY A 86 16.14 -27.74 4.83
C GLY A 86 16.01 -26.64 5.89
N PHE A 87 14.96 -26.66 6.73
CA PHE A 87 14.71 -25.62 7.73
C PHE A 87 15.96 -25.32 8.57
N ARG A 88 16.20 -24.03 8.80
CA ARG A 88 17.12 -23.55 9.83
C ARG A 88 16.61 -22.26 10.49
N PRO A 89 17.06 -21.93 11.71
CA PRO A 89 16.88 -20.61 12.28
C PRO A 89 17.53 -19.51 11.42
N LEU A 90 16.98 -18.31 11.48
CA LEU A 90 17.61 -17.11 10.92
C LEU A 90 18.88 -16.76 11.71
N ASN A 91 19.96 -16.43 11.00
CA ASN A 91 21.13 -15.80 11.61
C ASN A 91 20.93 -14.28 11.77
N ASP A 92 21.88 -13.61 12.42
CA ASP A 92 21.72 -12.19 12.77
C ASP A 92 21.74 -11.25 11.55
N VAL A 93 22.33 -11.65 10.42
CA VAL A 93 22.27 -10.89 9.15
C VAL A 93 20.88 -10.99 8.54
N GLU A 94 20.29 -12.18 8.53
CA GLU A 94 18.92 -12.42 8.04
C GLU A 94 17.87 -11.70 8.89
N LYS A 95 18.01 -11.76 10.22
CA LYS A 95 17.19 -10.95 11.14
C LYS A 95 17.34 -9.46 10.87
N ALA A 96 18.56 -8.96 10.67
CA ALA A 96 18.79 -7.55 10.35
C ALA A 96 18.15 -7.14 9.01
N MET A 97 18.13 -8.02 8.00
CA MET A 97 17.40 -7.78 6.74
C MET A 97 15.89 -7.73 6.96
N ALA A 98 15.31 -8.67 7.72
CA ALA A 98 13.88 -8.68 8.06
C ALA A 98 13.46 -7.44 8.87
N LEU A 99 14.23 -7.07 9.89
CA LEU A 99 14.02 -5.86 10.70
C LEU A 99 14.05 -4.60 9.83
N ARG A 100 15.01 -4.51 8.90
CA ARG A 100 15.12 -3.36 7.98
C ARG A 100 13.92 -3.31 7.01
N ALA A 101 13.49 -4.45 6.47
CA ALA A 101 12.35 -4.54 5.56
C ALA A 101 11.01 -4.22 6.25
N MET A 102 10.79 -4.67 7.50
CA MET A 102 9.68 -4.20 8.35
C MET A 102 9.77 -2.69 8.61
N GLY A 103 10.98 -2.16 8.71
CA GLY A 103 11.26 -0.72 8.76
C GLY A 103 10.68 0.06 7.58
N GLU A 104 10.86 -0.41 6.33
CA GLU A 104 10.33 0.24 5.12
C GLU A 104 8.80 0.38 5.19
N TRP A 105 8.08 -0.66 5.62
CA TRP A 105 6.62 -0.66 5.76
C TRP A 105 6.13 0.23 6.92
N SER A 106 6.74 0.10 8.09
CA SER A 106 6.39 0.95 9.26
C SER A 106 6.78 2.42 9.08
N ALA A 107 7.70 2.76 8.17
CA ALA A 107 8.03 4.15 7.85
C ALA A 107 6.91 4.90 7.12
N VAL A 108 5.96 4.20 6.48
CA VAL A 108 4.86 4.80 5.72
C VAL A 108 3.47 4.49 6.28
N ALA A 109 3.30 3.38 7.00
CA ALA A 109 2.01 2.95 7.54
C ALA A 109 1.96 3.03 9.07
N ASN A 110 0.76 3.12 9.64
CA ASN A 110 0.53 3.14 11.10
C ASN A 110 0.70 1.75 11.75
N ILE A 111 1.87 1.14 11.58
CA ILE A 111 2.19 -0.22 12.01
C ILE A 111 3.41 -0.20 12.94
N ALA A 112 3.33 -0.89 14.07
CA ALA A 112 4.43 -1.07 15.00
C ALA A 112 4.81 -2.54 15.11
N PHE A 113 6.06 -2.88 14.80
CA PHE A 113 6.57 -4.26 14.87
C PHE A 113 7.28 -4.52 16.21
N VAL A 114 6.86 -5.58 16.92
CA VAL A 114 7.39 -5.94 18.25
C VAL A 114 7.82 -7.40 18.28
N GLU A 115 9.01 -7.70 18.80
CA GLU A 115 9.47 -9.11 18.90
C GLU A 115 8.65 -9.89 19.93
N SER A 116 8.16 -11.07 19.53
CA SER A 116 7.44 -11.98 20.40
C SER A 116 8.38 -12.92 21.14
N ALA A 117 8.21 -13.03 22.45
CA ALA A 117 8.82 -14.11 23.24
C ALA A 117 8.23 -15.51 22.90
N ALA A 118 7.12 -15.56 22.15
CA ALA A 118 6.50 -16.77 21.62
C ALA A 118 6.48 -16.70 20.07
N PRO A 119 7.61 -17.00 19.39
CA PRO A 119 7.74 -16.76 17.96
C PRO A 119 6.80 -17.62 17.10
N MET A 120 6.42 -18.80 17.57
CA MET A 120 5.52 -19.75 16.86
C MET A 120 4.05 -19.32 16.83
N THR A 121 3.70 -18.24 17.53
CA THR A 121 2.34 -17.66 17.61
C THR A 121 2.36 -16.14 17.36
N ALA A 122 3.43 -15.62 16.75
CA ALA A 122 3.49 -14.22 16.34
C ALA A 122 2.61 -13.95 15.11
N ASN A 123 2.26 -12.68 14.85
CA ASN A 123 1.55 -12.29 13.63
C ASN A 123 2.39 -12.56 12.38
N LEU A 124 3.68 -12.23 12.41
CA LEU A 124 4.65 -12.50 11.35
C LEU A 124 5.68 -13.52 11.84
N GLN A 125 5.78 -14.67 11.19
CA GLN A 125 6.64 -15.78 11.61
C GLN A 125 7.67 -16.05 10.52
N PHE A 126 8.94 -15.73 10.78
CA PHE A 126 10.01 -15.85 9.80
C PHE A 126 10.70 -17.21 9.88
N HIS A 127 10.74 -17.91 8.74
CA HIS A 127 11.34 -19.22 8.53
C HIS A 127 12.41 -19.16 7.42
N MET A 128 13.62 -19.69 7.65
CA MET A 128 14.50 -20.04 6.53
C MET A 128 14.23 -21.48 6.11
N SER A 129 13.97 -21.71 4.82
CA SER A 129 13.68 -23.02 4.23
C SER A 129 14.24 -23.09 2.83
N GLN A 130 14.73 -24.24 2.38
CA GLN A 130 15.14 -24.44 0.99
C GLN A 130 13.90 -24.45 0.09
N LEU A 131 13.81 -23.50 -0.83
CA LEU A 131 12.66 -23.33 -1.73
C LEU A 131 12.95 -23.78 -3.18
N ASP A 132 14.09 -24.44 -3.42
CA ASP A 132 14.51 -24.91 -4.75
C ASP A 132 13.44 -25.73 -5.48
N SER A 133 12.73 -26.61 -4.75
CA SER A 133 11.65 -27.45 -5.29
C SER A 133 10.39 -26.68 -5.70
N TYR A 134 10.31 -25.39 -5.34
CA TYR A 134 9.22 -24.47 -5.66
C TYR A 134 9.63 -23.38 -6.66
N GLY A 135 10.91 -23.31 -7.06
CA GLY A 135 11.43 -22.28 -7.96
C GLY A 135 11.48 -20.85 -7.38
N ALA A 136 11.18 -20.70 -6.09
CA ALA A 136 10.97 -19.41 -5.40
C ALA A 136 12.21 -18.94 -4.61
N ALA A 137 12.30 -17.64 -4.33
CA ALA A 137 13.22 -17.09 -3.33
C ALA A 137 12.53 -16.73 -1.99
N GLY A 138 11.22 -16.49 -1.98
CA GLY A 138 10.38 -16.36 -0.79
C GLY A 138 8.92 -16.73 -1.06
N MET A 139 8.16 -17.03 0.00
CA MET A 139 6.70 -17.26 -0.02
C MET A 139 6.08 -16.73 1.26
N ALA A 140 4.89 -16.15 1.20
CA ALA A 140 4.21 -15.63 2.38
C ALA A 140 2.68 -15.80 2.41
N TYR A 141 2.21 -16.27 3.55
CA TYR A 141 0.77 -16.40 3.82
C TYR A 141 0.17 -15.04 4.14
N TYR A 142 -1.07 -14.81 3.69
CA TYR A 142 -1.81 -13.60 4.05
C TYR A 142 -2.14 -13.58 5.56
N PRO A 143 -2.51 -12.40 6.12
CA PRO A 143 -3.02 -12.28 7.48
C PRO A 143 -4.09 -13.31 7.81
N ASN A 144 -3.82 -14.17 8.80
CA ASN A 144 -4.70 -15.28 9.17
C ASN A 144 -4.62 -15.55 10.71
N PRO A 145 -5.62 -16.25 11.30
CA PRO A 145 -5.68 -16.44 12.76
C PRO A 145 -4.52 -17.22 13.40
N ALA A 146 -3.72 -17.96 12.62
CA ALA A 146 -2.57 -18.73 13.12
C ALA A 146 -1.22 -17.98 12.99
N GLY A 147 -1.22 -16.81 12.34
CA GLY A 147 -0.02 -16.06 11.97
C GLY A 147 0.32 -16.22 10.49
N SER A 148 0.80 -15.14 9.86
CA SER A 148 1.44 -15.20 8.55
C SER A 148 2.79 -15.92 8.68
N TYR A 149 2.99 -16.94 7.86
CA TYR A 149 4.26 -17.63 7.70
C TYR A 149 5.02 -17.00 6.54
N ILE A 150 6.20 -16.48 6.82
CA ILE A 150 7.14 -15.90 5.85
C ILE A 150 8.28 -16.90 5.67
N TYR A 151 8.29 -17.60 4.54
CA TYR A 151 9.36 -18.51 4.15
C TYR A 151 10.34 -17.81 3.24
N LEU A 152 11.63 -17.92 3.54
CA LEU A 152 12.70 -17.28 2.79
C LEU A 152 13.75 -18.35 2.43
N ASP A 153 14.25 -18.28 1.21
CA ASP A 153 15.26 -19.19 0.70
C ASP A 153 16.69 -18.77 1.12
N PRO A 154 17.48 -19.64 1.76
CA PRO A 154 18.78 -19.27 2.32
C PRO A 154 19.86 -18.94 1.30
N GLU A 155 19.65 -19.25 0.02
CA GLU A 155 20.63 -19.04 -1.05
C GLU A 155 20.21 -17.94 -2.03
N SER A 156 18.90 -17.68 -2.18
CA SER A 156 18.36 -16.72 -3.16
C SER A 156 17.50 -15.57 -2.60
N ALA A 157 17.08 -15.59 -1.34
CA ALA A 157 16.31 -14.49 -0.74
C ALA A 157 17.16 -13.21 -0.57
N GLY A 158 17.09 -12.31 -1.56
CA GLY A 158 17.66 -10.98 -1.49
C GLY A 158 16.78 -10.00 -0.72
N TYR A 159 17.30 -8.80 -0.39
CA TYR A 159 16.57 -7.78 0.37
C TYR A 159 15.19 -7.42 -0.22
N ARG A 160 15.02 -7.44 -1.56
CA ARG A 160 13.72 -7.25 -2.22
C ARG A 160 12.68 -8.27 -1.74
N THR A 161 13.06 -9.55 -1.69
CA THR A 161 12.19 -10.65 -1.31
C THR A 161 11.69 -10.46 0.13
N TYR A 162 12.55 -10.05 1.07
CA TYR A 162 12.09 -9.68 2.42
C TYR A 162 11.02 -8.58 2.41
N VAL A 163 11.19 -7.52 1.62
CA VAL A 163 10.18 -6.45 1.51
C VAL A 163 8.89 -6.97 0.88
N HIS A 164 8.98 -7.80 -0.17
CA HIS A 164 7.87 -8.43 -0.88
C HIS A 164 7.05 -9.38 0.01
N GLU A 165 7.70 -10.36 0.65
CA GLU A 165 7.03 -11.33 1.52
C GLU A 165 6.37 -10.66 2.74
N ILE A 166 6.96 -9.59 3.28
CA ILE A 166 6.32 -8.80 4.33
C ILE A 166 5.09 -8.07 3.78
N GLY A 167 5.08 -7.64 2.52
CA GLY A 167 3.88 -7.11 1.85
C GLY A 167 2.73 -8.10 1.84
N HIS A 168 2.98 -9.35 1.44
CA HIS A 168 2.00 -10.45 1.55
C HIS A 168 1.55 -10.69 2.99
N ALA A 169 2.49 -10.76 3.93
CA ALA A 169 2.21 -10.93 5.36
C ALA A 169 1.42 -9.78 6.00
N LEU A 170 1.38 -8.61 5.34
CA LEU A 170 0.57 -7.45 5.70
C LEU A 170 -0.75 -7.37 4.94
N GLY A 171 -0.97 -8.19 3.91
CA GLY A 171 -2.24 -8.26 3.16
C GLY A 171 -2.20 -7.78 1.71
N LEU A 172 -1.02 -7.54 1.13
CA LEU A 172 -0.90 -7.11 -0.27
C LEU A 172 -0.76 -8.31 -1.20
N LYS A 173 -1.55 -8.40 -2.28
CA LYS A 173 -1.42 -9.41 -3.33
C LYS A 173 -0.55 -8.94 -4.51
N HIS A 174 -0.18 -9.86 -5.41
CA HIS A 174 0.43 -9.49 -6.70
C HIS A 174 -0.53 -8.66 -7.56
N PRO A 175 -0.01 -7.69 -8.33
CA PRO A 175 -0.82 -6.79 -9.13
C PRO A 175 -1.31 -7.37 -10.47
N GLY A 176 -0.85 -8.53 -10.89
CA GLY A 176 -1.14 -9.14 -12.20
C GLY A 176 -1.77 -10.54 -12.12
N ASP A 177 -2.14 -11.09 -13.28
CA ASP A 177 -2.61 -12.48 -13.41
C ASP A 177 -1.43 -13.46 -13.42
N TYR A 178 -0.70 -13.47 -12.32
CA TYR A 178 0.40 -14.40 -12.07
C TYR A 178 0.59 -14.60 -10.58
N ASN A 179 1.30 -15.68 -10.28
CA ASN A 179 1.83 -16.06 -8.98
C ASN A 179 3.04 -16.98 -9.24
N GLY A 180 3.75 -17.46 -8.22
CA GLY A 180 5.02 -18.20 -8.40
C GLY A 180 4.97 -19.47 -9.27
N GLY A 181 3.77 -19.99 -9.55
CA GLY A 181 3.53 -21.09 -10.49
C GLY A 181 2.07 -21.18 -10.96
N GLY A 182 1.38 -20.05 -11.13
CA GLY A 182 -0.04 -20.04 -11.47
C GLY A 182 -0.62 -18.65 -11.76
N SER A 183 -1.96 -18.57 -11.81
CA SER A 183 -2.73 -17.34 -12.02
C SER A 183 -2.92 -16.51 -10.74
N GLY A 184 -3.20 -15.23 -10.93
CA GLY A 184 -3.54 -14.28 -9.86
C GLY A 184 -5.06 -14.10 -9.70
N ALA A 185 -5.48 -13.37 -8.66
CA ALA A 185 -6.88 -12.98 -8.46
C ALA A 185 -7.12 -11.52 -8.95
N PRO A 186 -8.13 -11.26 -9.79
CA PRO A 186 -8.46 -9.90 -10.25
C PRO A 186 -9.00 -9.03 -9.09
N PRO A 187 -8.94 -7.69 -9.20
CA PRO A 187 -8.51 -6.91 -10.37
C PRO A 187 -6.98 -6.83 -10.50
N PHE A 188 -6.52 -6.40 -11.69
CA PHE A 188 -5.10 -6.32 -12.05
C PHE A 188 -4.71 -4.93 -12.55
N LEU A 189 -3.44 -4.56 -12.38
CA LEU A 189 -2.87 -3.35 -12.99
C LEU A 189 -2.76 -3.49 -14.52
N PRO A 190 -2.79 -2.37 -15.26
CA PRO A 190 -2.37 -2.37 -16.66
C PRO A 190 -0.90 -2.83 -16.80
N PRO A 191 -0.51 -3.55 -17.87
CA PRO A 191 0.88 -4.01 -18.06
C PRO A 191 1.94 -2.90 -18.12
N SER A 192 1.55 -1.66 -18.41
CA SER A 192 2.43 -0.48 -18.36
C SER A 192 2.74 -0.01 -16.93
N GLU A 193 1.93 -0.45 -15.95
CA GLU A 193 2.01 -0.02 -14.55
C GLU A 193 2.40 -1.16 -13.61
N ASP A 194 2.18 -2.40 -14.01
CA ASP A 194 2.70 -3.59 -13.34
C ASP A 194 4.22 -3.71 -13.53
N ASN A 195 4.98 -3.08 -12.64
CA ASN A 195 6.43 -3.19 -12.57
C ASN A 195 6.98 -2.77 -11.20
N ARG A 196 8.21 -3.21 -10.90
CA ARG A 196 8.95 -2.98 -9.64
C ARG A 196 9.42 -1.55 -9.38
N ILE A 197 9.07 -0.58 -10.22
CA ILE A 197 9.22 0.86 -9.90
C ILE A 197 7.94 1.37 -9.21
N ASN A 198 6.78 0.84 -9.62
CA ASN A 198 5.47 1.24 -9.07
C ASN A 198 5.05 0.42 -7.85
N THR A 199 5.41 -0.86 -7.80
CA THR A 199 5.15 -1.76 -6.66
C THR A 199 6.18 -2.87 -6.55
N VAL A 200 6.71 -3.08 -5.34
CA VAL A 200 7.59 -4.22 -4.99
C VAL A 200 6.89 -5.57 -5.15
N MET A 201 5.55 -5.58 -5.15
CA MET A 201 4.71 -6.77 -5.36
C MET A 201 4.71 -7.25 -6.83
N SER A 202 5.28 -6.49 -7.77
CA SER A 202 5.37 -6.92 -9.17
C SER A 202 6.48 -7.94 -9.44
N TYR A 203 6.23 -8.85 -10.37
CA TYR A 203 7.25 -9.75 -10.92
C TYR A 203 8.06 -9.13 -12.08
N HIS A 204 7.69 -7.94 -12.55
CA HIS A 204 8.22 -7.34 -13.78
C HIS A 204 9.16 -6.14 -13.54
N GLY A 205 10.11 -5.94 -14.45
CA GLY A 205 11.03 -4.81 -14.43
C GLY A 205 12.10 -4.87 -13.33
N ALA A 206 12.86 -3.76 -13.24
CA ALA A 206 13.93 -3.59 -12.27
C ALA A 206 13.40 -2.91 -10.99
N TRP A 207 13.87 -3.37 -9.83
CA TRP A 207 13.61 -2.72 -8.55
C TRP A 207 14.71 -1.70 -8.26
N LEU A 208 14.33 -0.45 -7.97
CA LEU A 208 15.27 0.64 -7.68
C LEU A 208 15.56 0.81 -6.17
N GLY A 209 14.91 -0.01 -5.33
CA GLY A 209 14.97 0.07 -3.87
C GLY A 209 13.75 0.75 -3.25
N GLY A 210 13.39 0.34 -2.03
CA GLY A 210 12.26 0.89 -1.29
C GLY A 210 10.88 0.44 -1.79
N LEU A 211 9.85 1.07 -1.24
CA LEU A 211 8.44 0.90 -1.63
C LEU A 211 8.09 1.83 -2.80
N GLY A 212 7.36 1.30 -3.77
CA GLY A 212 6.78 2.07 -4.86
C GLY A 212 5.49 2.79 -4.44
N ILE A 213 5.03 3.71 -5.29
CA ILE A 213 3.83 4.53 -5.04
C ILE A 213 2.58 3.69 -4.76
N TYR A 214 2.43 2.51 -5.36
CA TYR A 214 1.27 1.65 -5.15
C TYR A 214 1.38 0.79 -3.89
N ASP A 215 2.61 0.44 -3.48
CA ASP A 215 2.84 -0.22 -2.18
C ASP A 215 2.40 0.70 -1.03
N VAL A 216 2.83 1.98 -1.08
CA VAL A 216 2.46 3.01 -0.11
C VAL A 216 0.95 3.24 -0.11
N ALA A 217 0.34 3.36 -1.29
CA ALA A 217 -1.11 3.57 -1.39
C ALA A 217 -1.94 2.40 -0.84
N ALA A 218 -1.53 1.15 -1.13
CA ALA A 218 -2.22 -0.04 -0.66
C ALA A 218 -2.05 -0.23 0.85
N ILE A 219 -0.83 -0.11 1.39
CA ILE A 219 -0.60 -0.31 2.83
C ILE A 219 -1.29 0.77 3.68
N GLN A 220 -1.36 2.01 3.20
CA GLN A 220 -2.10 3.07 3.88
C GLN A 220 -3.63 2.90 3.77
N ASN A 221 -4.15 2.24 2.74
CA ASN A 221 -5.56 1.86 2.71
C ASN A 221 -5.90 0.78 3.75
N LEU A 222 -4.97 -0.14 4.03
CA LEU A 222 -5.17 -1.20 5.02
C LEU A 222 -4.97 -0.72 6.47
N TYR A 223 -4.00 0.16 6.71
CA TYR A 223 -3.54 0.48 8.08
C TYR A 223 -3.48 1.98 8.41
N GLY A 224 -3.71 2.88 7.46
CA GLY A 224 -3.52 4.33 7.61
C GLY A 224 -2.05 4.77 7.49
N PRO A 225 -1.80 6.08 7.27
CA PRO A 225 -0.45 6.65 7.19
C PRO A 225 0.24 6.64 8.56
N ASN A 226 1.58 6.59 8.58
CA ASN A 226 2.32 6.70 9.84
C ASN A 226 2.14 8.11 10.46
N PRO A 227 1.52 8.23 11.65
CA PRO A 227 1.18 9.53 12.25
C PRO A 227 2.39 10.31 12.80
N ALA A 228 3.59 9.76 12.73
CA ALA A 228 4.83 10.42 13.15
C ALA A 228 5.63 11.02 11.97
N VAL A 229 5.18 10.86 10.72
CA VAL A 229 5.90 11.32 9.52
C VAL A 229 5.07 12.36 8.79
N ARG A 230 5.57 13.60 8.75
CA ARG A 230 4.77 14.82 8.47
C ARG A 230 3.70 14.91 9.55
N ALA A 231 4.09 15.56 10.65
CA ALA A 231 3.37 15.56 11.92
C ALA A 231 3.16 17.00 12.42
N GLY A 232 3.14 17.96 11.49
CA GLY A 232 3.00 19.39 11.71
C GLY A 232 2.53 20.05 10.42
N ASP A 233 2.23 21.34 10.45
CA ASP A 233 1.56 22.06 9.35
C ASP A 233 2.39 22.07 8.05
N ASP A 234 2.06 21.17 7.12
CA ASP A 234 2.80 20.93 5.88
C ASP A 234 2.13 21.56 4.64
N LEU A 235 2.93 21.97 3.65
CA LEU A 235 2.48 22.67 2.42
C LEU A 235 2.72 21.83 1.16
N TYR A 236 1.63 21.35 0.58
CA TYR A 236 1.62 20.57 -0.65
C TYR A 236 1.34 21.45 -1.87
N VAL A 237 2.37 21.74 -2.66
CA VAL A 237 2.22 22.56 -3.88
C VAL A 237 1.80 21.70 -5.07
N LEU A 238 0.67 22.06 -5.69
CA LEU A 238 0.16 21.54 -6.95
C LEU A 238 0.59 22.46 -8.10
N THR A 239 1.36 21.93 -9.05
CA THR A 239 1.77 22.64 -10.26
C THR A 239 1.23 21.92 -11.50
N PRO A 240 0.69 22.66 -12.49
CA PRO A 240 0.40 22.11 -13.81
C PRO A 240 1.57 21.34 -14.42
N ASP A 241 1.24 20.32 -15.21
CA ASP A 241 2.13 19.42 -15.95
C ASP A 241 3.14 18.63 -15.10
N ALA A 242 3.06 18.71 -13.76
CA ALA A 242 3.76 17.78 -12.88
C ALA A 242 3.28 16.33 -13.11
N PRO A 243 4.18 15.34 -12.96
CA PRO A 243 3.80 13.93 -12.96
C PRO A 243 2.84 13.62 -11.81
N GLY A 244 2.15 12.49 -11.95
CA GLY A 244 1.24 11.94 -10.98
C GLY A 244 1.81 11.80 -9.56
N ARG A 245 1.01 12.10 -8.53
CA ARG A 245 1.45 12.01 -7.12
C ARG A 245 0.39 11.41 -6.19
N TYR A 246 0.83 10.53 -5.31
CA TYR A 246 0.09 10.13 -4.12
C TYR A 246 0.54 11.01 -2.95
N LEU A 247 -0.39 11.79 -2.42
CA LEU A 247 -0.18 12.72 -1.31
C LEU A 247 -0.60 12.03 -0.01
N TRP A 248 0.28 12.04 0.98
CA TRP A 248 -0.05 11.50 2.30
C TRP A 248 0.58 12.30 3.41
N ASP A 249 -0.08 12.35 4.56
CA ASP A 249 0.35 13.08 5.75
C ASP A 249 0.07 12.26 7.02
N GLY A 250 0.88 12.43 8.05
CA GLY A 250 0.70 11.80 9.36
C GLY A 250 -0.16 12.62 10.32
N GLY A 251 -0.28 13.94 10.07
CA GLY A 251 -1.21 14.84 10.74
C GLY A 251 -0.61 16.23 10.97
N GLY A 252 -1.45 17.26 10.88
CA GLY A 252 -1.05 18.64 11.08
C GLY A 252 -2.27 19.54 10.95
N ASN A 253 -2.04 20.77 10.49
CA ASN A 253 -3.07 21.59 9.87
C ASN A 253 -2.57 21.97 8.46
N ASP A 254 -2.88 21.12 7.49
CA ASP A 254 -2.12 21.04 6.25
C ASP A 254 -2.77 21.84 5.11
N THR A 255 -1.94 22.28 4.15
CA THR A 255 -2.39 23.11 3.03
C THR A 255 -2.06 22.48 1.68
N LEU A 256 -3.09 22.22 0.88
CA LEU A 256 -2.95 21.84 -0.54
C LEU A 256 -3.11 23.09 -1.43
N SER A 257 -2.06 23.50 -2.12
CA SER A 257 -2.03 24.80 -2.82
C SER A 257 -1.78 24.65 -4.31
N ALA A 258 -2.77 25.00 -5.12
CA ALA A 258 -2.66 25.25 -6.56
C ALA A 258 -2.38 26.73 -6.88
N ALA A 259 -1.92 27.51 -5.89
CA ALA A 259 -1.66 28.95 -6.06
C ALA A 259 -0.67 29.21 -7.20
N GLY A 260 -1.05 30.07 -8.15
CA GLY A 260 -0.26 30.38 -9.33
C GLY A 260 -0.55 29.48 -10.55
N ALA A 261 -1.37 28.44 -10.42
CA ALA A 261 -1.86 27.68 -11.56
C ALA A 261 -2.84 28.52 -12.43
N ASP A 262 -2.79 28.31 -13.73
CA ASP A 262 -3.68 28.88 -14.75
C ASP A 262 -4.59 27.83 -15.41
N LEU A 263 -4.43 26.55 -15.06
CA LEU A 263 -5.37 25.47 -15.35
C LEU A 263 -6.40 25.29 -14.23
N PRO A 264 -7.66 24.95 -14.54
CA PRO A 264 -8.68 24.69 -13.53
C PRO A 264 -8.34 23.42 -12.74
N VAL A 265 -8.37 23.51 -11.41
CA VAL A 265 -8.12 22.36 -10.52
C VAL A 265 -9.43 21.81 -9.95
N THR A 266 -9.52 20.48 -9.81
CA THR A 266 -10.54 19.79 -9.02
C THR A 266 -9.89 19.16 -7.80
N ILE A 267 -10.32 19.58 -6.61
CA ILE A 267 -9.85 19.09 -5.31
C ILE A 267 -11.07 18.74 -4.45
N ASP A 268 -11.02 17.59 -3.78
CA ASP A 268 -12.03 17.17 -2.80
C ASP A 268 -11.35 16.80 -1.48
N LEU A 269 -11.62 17.57 -0.42
CA LEU A 269 -11.02 17.35 0.91
C LEU A 269 -11.68 16.19 1.67
N THR A 270 -12.70 15.52 1.12
CA THR A 270 -13.10 14.20 1.64
C THR A 270 -12.08 13.10 1.35
N GLY A 271 -11.04 13.39 0.54
CA GLY A 271 -10.02 12.45 0.10
C GLY A 271 -10.24 11.97 -1.34
N GLY A 272 -9.26 11.23 -1.87
CA GLY A 272 -9.35 10.62 -3.19
C GLY A 272 -8.71 11.42 -4.33
N TRP A 273 -9.18 11.18 -5.55
CA TRP A 273 -8.53 11.61 -6.79
C TRP A 273 -8.86 13.06 -7.15
N GLY A 274 -7.84 13.89 -7.34
CA GLY A 274 -7.93 15.25 -7.87
C GLY A 274 -7.04 15.46 -9.09
N TRP A 275 -7.29 16.53 -9.84
CA TRP A 275 -6.61 16.77 -11.11
C TRP A 275 -6.63 18.24 -11.55
N PHE A 276 -5.71 18.63 -12.43
CA PHE A 276 -5.88 19.81 -13.29
C PHE A 276 -6.54 19.42 -14.62
N SER A 277 -7.43 20.27 -15.13
CA SER A 277 -8.20 20.10 -16.37
C SER A 277 -9.12 18.86 -16.40
N ALA A 278 -8.57 17.66 -16.53
CA ALA A 278 -9.33 16.41 -16.64
C ALA A 278 -8.67 15.26 -15.87
N GLN A 279 -9.50 14.37 -15.34
CA GLN A 279 -9.07 13.13 -14.72
C GLN A 279 -8.54 12.17 -15.79
N ALA A 280 -7.37 11.57 -15.55
CA ALA A 280 -6.82 10.48 -16.36
C ALA A 280 -7.17 9.12 -15.77
N SER A 281 -7.00 8.04 -16.55
CA SER A 281 -7.20 6.66 -16.06
C SER A 281 -6.07 6.14 -15.16
N SER A 282 -4.92 6.82 -15.17
CA SER A 282 -3.71 6.45 -14.42
C SER A 282 -3.34 7.58 -13.48
N ILE A 283 -3.07 7.25 -12.22
CA ILE A 283 -2.59 8.22 -11.24
C ILE A 283 -1.17 8.70 -11.55
N LEU A 284 -0.41 7.98 -12.39
CA LEU A 284 0.95 8.36 -12.82
C LEU A 284 0.96 9.41 -13.94
N ALA A 285 -0.17 9.61 -14.61
CA ALA A 285 -0.28 10.58 -15.68
C ALA A 285 -0.02 12.02 -15.17
N PRO A 286 0.48 12.93 -16.03
CA PRO A 286 0.60 14.33 -15.65
C PRO A 286 -0.73 14.93 -15.18
N ASN A 287 -0.64 15.99 -14.37
CA ASN A 287 -1.80 16.72 -13.84
C ASN A 287 -2.72 15.93 -12.89
N GLN A 288 -2.31 14.74 -12.41
CA GLN A 288 -3.09 13.93 -11.46
C GLN A 288 -2.49 13.97 -10.05
N PHE A 289 -3.35 13.88 -9.03
CA PHE A 289 -2.94 13.60 -7.66
C PHE A 289 -4.03 12.83 -6.90
N PHE A 290 -3.65 12.15 -5.82
CA PHE A 290 -4.57 11.43 -4.95
C PHE A 290 -4.27 11.79 -3.51
N ILE A 291 -5.27 12.25 -2.75
CA ILE A 291 -5.17 12.44 -1.30
C ILE A 291 -5.40 11.08 -0.66
N GLY A 292 -4.36 10.54 -0.02
CA GLY A 292 -4.30 9.18 0.48
C GLY A 292 -5.34 8.84 1.54
N HIS A 293 -5.61 7.54 1.71
CA HIS A 293 -6.53 7.07 2.74
C HIS A 293 -5.92 7.34 4.12
N GLY A 294 -6.74 7.82 5.06
CA GLY A 294 -6.29 8.28 6.37
C GLY A 294 -5.50 9.60 6.38
N THR A 295 -5.15 10.16 5.21
CA THR A 295 -4.55 11.50 5.12
C THR A 295 -5.61 12.57 5.29
N ARG A 296 -5.24 13.62 5.98
CA ARG A 296 -6.09 14.75 6.32
C ARG A 296 -5.48 16.02 5.71
N ILE A 297 -6.31 16.92 5.19
CA ILE A 297 -5.91 18.24 4.68
C ILE A 297 -6.99 19.25 5.06
N GLU A 298 -6.65 20.24 5.87
CA GLU A 298 -7.55 21.27 6.41
C GLU A 298 -7.78 22.44 5.45
N SER A 299 -6.77 22.78 4.67
CA SER A 299 -6.74 24.01 3.88
C SER A 299 -6.47 23.73 2.41
N VAL A 300 -7.17 24.45 1.54
CA VAL A 300 -6.91 24.42 0.09
C VAL A 300 -6.86 25.82 -0.49
N ILE A 301 -5.91 26.05 -1.39
CA ILE A 301 -5.77 27.31 -2.13
C ILE A 301 -5.90 27.01 -3.62
N GLY A 302 -6.92 27.61 -4.26
CA GLY A 302 -7.13 27.48 -5.71
C GLY A 302 -6.08 28.21 -6.55
N GLY A 303 -6.11 27.94 -7.85
CA GLY A 303 -5.39 28.69 -8.87
C GLY A 303 -6.16 29.96 -9.29
N SER A 304 -5.79 30.48 -10.45
CA SER A 304 -6.42 31.66 -11.09
C SER A 304 -7.57 31.29 -12.05
N ALA A 305 -7.77 30.00 -12.29
CA ALA A 305 -8.72 29.45 -13.24
C ALA A 305 -10.11 29.19 -12.61
N GLY A 306 -10.99 28.51 -13.34
CA GLY A 306 -12.32 28.13 -12.86
C GLY A 306 -12.28 26.87 -12.00
N ASP A 307 -11.93 27.02 -10.72
CA ASP A 307 -11.65 25.87 -9.84
C ASP A 307 -12.90 25.26 -9.20
N ARG A 308 -12.78 23.97 -8.93
CA ARG A 308 -13.74 23.15 -8.19
C ARG A 308 -13.10 22.66 -6.90
N LEU A 309 -13.47 23.27 -5.78
CA LEU A 309 -12.98 22.93 -4.45
C LEU A 309 -14.16 22.44 -3.60
N THR A 310 -14.09 21.19 -3.14
CA THR A 310 -15.05 20.60 -2.19
C THR A 310 -14.39 20.49 -0.81
N GLY A 311 -15.09 20.95 0.22
CA GLY A 311 -14.71 20.72 1.62
C GLY A 311 -15.25 19.39 2.15
N SER A 312 -14.65 18.91 3.22
CA SER A 312 -15.00 17.72 3.98
C SER A 312 -16.12 17.96 5.00
N ALA A 313 -16.34 17.01 5.92
CA ALA A 313 -17.24 17.16 7.07
C ALA A 313 -16.63 17.94 8.26
N PHE A 314 -15.38 18.42 8.11
CA PHE A 314 -14.64 19.12 9.15
C PHE A 314 -14.56 20.64 8.86
N ALA A 315 -13.92 21.39 9.78
CA ALA A 315 -13.77 22.84 9.67
C ALA A 315 -12.65 23.24 8.69
N ASP A 316 -12.93 23.15 7.40
CA ASP A 316 -11.94 23.41 6.34
C ASP A 316 -11.87 24.89 5.91
N THR A 317 -10.69 25.29 5.44
CA THR A 317 -10.42 26.63 4.87
C THR A 317 -10.27 26.56 3.35
N LEU A 318 -11.18 27.21 2.61
CA LEU A 318 -11.10 27.29 1.14
C LEU A 318 -10.69 28.70 0.69
N GLY A 319 -9.47 28.83 0.17
CA GLY A 319 -8.92 30.06 -0.39
C GLY A 319 -9.16 30.17 -1.91
N ALA A 320 -9.83 31.23 -2.35
CA ALA A 320 -10.27 31.38 -3.74
C ALA A 320 -9.44 32.39 -4.55
N GLY A 321 -8.91 31.95 -5.71
CA GLY A 321 -8.61 32.84 -6.84
C GLY A 321 -9.86 33.11 -7.68
N ARG A 322 -10.61 32.05 -8.08
CA ARG A 322 -11.99 32.15 -8.60
C ARG A 322 -12.73 30.80 -8.51
N VAL A 323 -13.51 30.60 -7.45
CA VAL A 323 -14.04 29.26 -7.11
C VAL A 323 -15.55 29.10 -7.40
N THR A 324 -15.93 27.89 -7.81
CA THR A 324 -17.32 27.39 -7.74
C THR A 324 -17.46 26.32 -6.65
N THR A 325 -18.00 26.71 -5.49
CA THR A 325 -18.15 25.83 -4.32
C THR A 325 -19.43 24.99 -4.37
N ARG A 326 -19.37 23.79 -3.78
CA ARG A 326 -20.54 22.99 -3.40
C ARG A 326 -20.28 22.46 -1.99
N SER A 327 -20.98 22.99 -0.98
CA SER A 327 -20.71 22.58 0.42
C SER A 327 -21.47 21.30 0.80
N PRO A 328 -20.87 20.43 1.63
CA PRO A 328 -21.59 19.59 2.58
C PRO A 328 -22.20 20.46 3.70
N ALA A 329 -22.96 19.85 4.63
CA ALA A 329 -23.92 20.54 5.49
C ALA A 329 -23.35 21.27 6.75
N GLU A 330 -22.05 21.56 6.81
CA GLU A 330 -21.34 22.13 7.98
C GLU A 330 -20.56 23.43 7.61
N PRO A 331 -20.10 24.26 8.56
CA PRO A 331 -19.64 25.63 8.28
C PRO A 331 -18.23 25.71 7.65
N VAL A 332 -18.18 25.78 6.32
CA VAL A 332 -16.97 26.06 5.54
C VAL A 332 -16.59 27.55 5.60
N THR A 333 -15.33 27.88 5.87
CA THR A 333 -14.84 29.27 5.79
C THR A 333 -14.20 29.55 4.43
N ILE A 334 -14.78 30.50 3.68
CA ILE A 334 -14.33 30.89 2.34
C ILE A 334 -13.65 32.26 2.39
N PHE A 335 -12.40 32.33 1.91
CA PHE A 335 -11.66 33.60 1.76
C PHE A 335 -11.48 33.98 0.28
N TRP A 336 -11.80 35.23 -0.05
CA TRP A 336 -11.61 35.81 -1.37
C TRP A 336 -10.40 36.75 -1.37
N THR A 337 -9.37 36.46 -2.17
CA THR A 337 -8.30 37.44 -2.44
C THR A 337 -8.78 38.42 -3.51
N ALA A 338 -9.41 39.51 -3.07
CA ALA A 338 -9.80 40.60 -3.97
C ALA A 338 -8.54 41.24 -4.59
N ALA A 339 -8.26 40.92 -5.85
CA ALA A 339 -7.27 41.65 -6.65
C ALA A 339 -7.70 43.13 -6.69
N ARG A 340 -6.88 44.01 -6.10
CA ARG A 340 -7.10 45.46 -6.21
C ARG A 340 -6.99 45.83 -7.68
N ALA A 341 -8.09 46.33 -8.26
CA ALA A 341 -8.04 46.94 -9.57
C ALA A 341 -7.00 48.07 -9.58
N PRO A 342 -6.19 48.21 -10.64
CA PRO A 342 -5.31 49.37 -10.77
C PRO A 342 -6.17 50.63 -10.80
N ILE A 343 -5.82 51.58 -9.94
CA ILE A 343 -6.41 52.93 -9.99
C ILE A 343 -5.94 53.56 -11.30
N SER A 344 -6.89 54.11 -12.05
CA SER A 344 -6.72 54.72 -13.38
C SER A 344 -5.73 55.88 -13.41
#